data_AF-A0A3P7L2C8-F1
#
_entry.id   AF-A0A3P7L2C8-F1
#
_cell.length_a   1.000
_cell.length_b   1.000
_cell.length_c   1.000
_cell.angle_alpha   90.00
_cell.angle_beta   90.00
_cell.angle_gamma   90.00
#
_symmetry.space_group_name_H-M   'P 1'
#
loop_
_entity.id
_entity.type
_entity.pdbx_description
1 polymer ?
#
loop_
_entity_poly.entity_id
_entity_poly.type
_entity_poly.pdbx_seq_one_letter_code
_entity_poly.pdbx_strand_id
1 'polypeptide(L)'
;MAGSICPGLLWSIIWFLLMLFIGWPVSGFLAAIYVILLPFAACIEPLNGLMEGLLKLVKLPYFWTKKAIRMAPLSECSLDE
;
A
#
# COMPACT_ATOMS: atom_id res chain seq x y z
N MET A 1 25.01 -15.29 7.99
CA MET A 1 24.56 -16.26 9.01
C MET A 1 23.48 -17.11 8.39
N ALA A 2 23.80 -18.33 7.98
CA ALA A 2 22.86 -19.28 7.39
C ALA A 2 22.15 -20.03 8.53
N GLY A 3 21.06 -19.45 9.03
CA GLY A 3 20.10 -20.15 9.89
C GLY A 3 19.00 -20.74 9.00
N SER A 4 18.44 -21.86 9.40
CA SER A 4 17.30 -22.54 8.78
C SER A 4 16.05 -21.63 8.82
N ILE A 5 16.00 -20.64 7.95
CA ILE A 5 14.90 -19.68 7.89
C ILE A 5 13.78 -20.36 7.10
N CYS A 6 12.66 -20.63 7.76
CA CYS A 6 11.45 -21.10 7.10
C CYS A 6 11.14 -20.17 5.91
N PRO A 7 10.81 -20.70 4.72
CA PRO A 7 10.58 -19.88 3.53
C PRO A 7 9.53 -18.77 3.77
N GLY A 8 8.54 -19.01 4.63
CA GLY A 8 7.55 -18.01 5.04
C GLY A 8 8.10 -16.85 5.88
N LEU A 9 9.14 -17.08 6.71
CA LEU A 9 9.76 -16.01 7.51
C LEU A 9 10.62 -15.10 6.63
N LEU A 10 11.37 -15.67 5.69
CA LEU A 10 12.11 -14.90 4.69
C LEU A 10 11.15 -14.07 3.84
N TRP A 11 10.01 -14.65 3.45
CA TRP A 11 8.96 -13.99 2.69
C TRP A 11 8.35 -12.80 3.44
N SER A 12 8.02 -12.99 4.72
CA SER A 12 7.45 -11.93 5.56
C SER A 12 8.42 -10.77 5.77
N ILE A 13 9.71 -11.05 5.95
CA ILE A 13 10.75 -10.01 6.11
C ILE A 13 10.89 -9.17 4.83
N ILE A 14 10.90 -9.81 3.66
CA ILE A 14 11.02 -9.09 2.37
C ILE A 14 9.82 -8.16 2.17
N TRP A 15 8.59 -8.65 2.37
CA TRP A 15 7.38 -7.82 2.28
C TRP A 15 7.37 -6.67 3.30
N PHE A 16 7.81 -6.93 4.53
CA PHE A 16 7.92 -5.91 5.57
C PHE A 16 8.89 -4.79 5.18
N LEU A 17 10.05 -5.15 4.61
CA LEU A 17 11.03 -4.17 4.15
C LEU A 17 10.48 -3.34 2.98
N LEU A 18 9.74 -3.97 2.06
CA LEU A 18 9.07 -3.32 0.93
C LEU A 18 8.01 -2.31 1.41
N MET A 19 7.21 -2.68 2.41
CA MET A 19 6.23 -1.78 3.02
C MET A 19 6.89 -0.62 3.75
N LEU A 20 7.99 -0.86 4.45
CA LEU A 20 8.68 0.17 5.21
C LEU A 20 9.33 1.22 4.28
N PHE A 21 9.98 0.77 3.19
CA PHE A 21 10.68 1.67 2.27
C PHE A 21 9.78 2.31 1.22
N ILE A 22 8.74 1.61 0.76
CA ILE A 22 7.89 2.09 -0.35
C ILE A 22 6.48 2.41 0.15
N GLY A 23 5.88 1.50 0.92
CA GLY A 23 4.53 1.70 1.45
C GLY A 23 4.41 2.96 2.32
N TRP A 24 5.34 3.17 3.24
CA TRP A 24 5.37 4.32 4.17
C TRP A 24 5.43 5.69 3.46
N PRO A 25 6.42 5.98 2.59
CA PRO A 25 6.48 7.29 1.93
C PRO A 25 5.31 7.52 0.98
N VAL A 26 4.89 6.48 0.24
CA VAL A 26 3.78 6.61 -0.71
C VAL A 26 2.46 6.87 0.01
N SER A 27 2.14 6.11 1.08
CA SER A 27 0.91 6.34 1.84
C SER A 27 0.93 7.68 2.57
N GLY A 28 2.09 8.08 3.11
CA GLY A 28 2.25 9.35 3.83
C GLY A 28 2.04 10.56 2.92
N PHE A 29 2.67 10.53 1.74
CA PHE A 29 2.53 11.61 0.75
C PHE A 29 1.10 11.74 0.24
N LEU A 30 0.43 10.62 -0.06
CA LEU A 30 -0.96 10.64 -0.50
C LEU A 30 -1.94 11.07 0.60
N ALA A 31 -1.71 10.65 1.84
CA ALA A 31 -2.55 11.07 2.97
C ALA A 31 -2.48 12.59 3.16
N ALA A 32 -1.29 13.20 2.99
CA ALA A 32 -1.13 14.65 3.04
C ALA A 32 -1.91 15.35 1.92
N ILE A 33 -1.84 14.83 0.69
CA ILE A 33 -2.63 15.36 -0.44
C ILE A 33 -4.13 15.21 -0.18
N TYR A 34 -4.58 14.07 0.34
CA TYR A 34 -5.99 13.80 0.66
C TYR A 34 -6.57 14.83 1.64
N VAL A 35 -5.81 15.16 2.70
CA VAL A 35 -6.24 16.14 3.72
C VAL A 35 -6.39 17.55 3.11
N ILE A 36 -5.53 17.92 2.16
CA ILE A 36 -5.62 19.22 1.48
C ILE A 36 -6.78 19.26 0.48
N LEU A 37 -7.10 18.14 -0.17
CA LEU A 37 -8.17 18.05 -1.18
C LEU A 37 -9.57 17.82 -0.59
N LEU A 38 -9.67 17.33 0.65
CA LEU A 38 -10.92 17.12 1.39
C LEU A 38 -11.91 18.31 1.34
N PRO A 39 -11.50 19.58 1.60
CA PRO A 39 -12.42 20.71 1.47
C PRO A 39 -12.85 21.00 0.02
N PHE A 40 -12.02 20.67 -0.97
CA PHE A 40 -12.38 20.82 -2.39
C PHE A 40 -13.37 19.75 -2.85
N ALA A 41 -13.29 18.55 -2.30
CA ALA A 41 -14.24 17.48 -2.57
C ALA A 41 -15.66 17.80 -2.05
N ALA A 42 -15.77 18.58 -0.97
CA ALA A 42 -17.06 19.03 -0.46
C ALA A 42 -17.80 20.00 -1.39
N CYS A 43 -17.08 20.68 -2.29
CA CYS A 43 -17.66 21.63 -3.25
C CYS A 43 -17.77 21.08 -4.69
N ILE A 44 -17.05 20.01 -5.03
CA ILE A 44 -16.97 19.47 -6.40
C ILE A 44 -17.25 17.96 -6.37
N GLU A 45 -18.50 17.56 -6.64
CA GLU A 45 -18.97 16.17 -6.71
C GLU A 45 -18.11 15.23 -7.59
N PRO A 46 -17.58 15.62 -8.78
CA PRO A 46 -16.75 14.72 -9.58
C PRO A 46 -15.36 14.46 -8.98
N LEU A 47 -14.95 15.21 -7.95
CA LEU A 47 -13.66 15.00 -7.28
C LEU A 47 -13.66 13.74 -6.39
N ASN A 48 -14.84 13.17 -6.10
CA ASN A 48 -14.97 11.93 -5.34
C ASN A 48 -14.23 10.75 -6.01
N GLY A 49 -14.23 10.67 -7.35
CA GLY A 49 -13.49 9.61 -8.05
C GLY A 49 -11.97 9.68 -7.81
N LEU A 50 -11.42 10.88 -7.67
CA LEU A 50 -10.02 11.09 -7.29
C LEU A 50 -9.76 10.67 -5.83
N MET A 51 -10.67 10.99 -4.92
CA MET A 51 -10.60 10.54 -3.52
C MET A 51 -10.61 9.01 -3.39
N GLU A 52 -11.44 8.32 -4.16
CA GLU A 52 -11.49 6.85 -4.14
C GLU A 52 -10.19 6.22 -4.67
N GLY A 53 -9.62 6.77 -5.75
CA GLY A 53 -8.29 6.34 -6.25
C GLY A 53 -7.18 6.59 -5.22
N LEU A 54 -7.19 7.76 -4.57
CA LEU A 54 -6.21 8.11 -3.53
C LEU A 54 -6.34 7.21 -2.30
N LEU A 55 -7.56 6.87 -1.90
CA LEU A 55 -7.85 5.95 -0.80
C LEU A 55 -7.41 4.51 -1.10
N LYS A 56 -7.51 4.08 -2.36
CA LYS A 56 -6.99 2.78 -2.81
C LYS A 56 -5.46 2.74 -2.71
N LEU A 57 -4.76 3.78 -3.17
CA LEU A 57 -3.32 3.88 -3.00
C LEU A 57 -2.90 4.03 -1.53
N VAL A 58 -3.64 4.76 -0.68
CA VAL A 58 -3.34 4.81 0.77
C VAL A 58 -3.46 3.43 1.41
N LYS A 59 -4.38 2.58 0.93
CA LYS A 59 -4.55 1.20 1.39
C LYS A 59 -3.60 0.20 0.73
N LEU A 60 -2.66 0.64 -0.11
CA LEU A 60 -1.59 -0.19 -0.67
C LEU A 60 -0.91 -1.10 0.35
N PRO A 61 -0.43 -0.58 1.50
CA PRO A 61 0.27 -1.40 2.47
C PRO A 61 -0.64 -2.52 2.97
N TYR A 62 -1.92 -2.24 3.16
CA TYR A 62 -2.90 -3.23 3.60
C TYR A 62 -3.13 -4.35 2.56
N PHE A 63 -3.22 -3.99 1.26
CA PHE A 63 -3.31 -4.97 0.18
C PHE A 63 -2.05 -5.84 0.07
N TRP A 64 -0.89 -5.21 0.21
CA TRP A 64 0.40 -5.88 0.27
C TRP A 64 0.49 -6.84 1.46
N THR A 65 -0.04 -6.49 2.64
CA THR A 65 -0.12 -7.43 3.78
C THR A 65 -0.98 -8.64 3.43
N LYS A 66 -2.13 -8.43 2.78
CA LYS A 66 -3.01 -9.53 2.36
C LYS A 66 -2.32 -10.45 1.33
N LYS A 67 -1.60 -9.89 0.36
CA LYS A 67 -0.83 -10.66 -0.63
C LYS A 67 0.35 -11.40 0.03
N ALA A 68 1.03 -10.77 0.99
CA ALA A 68 2.12 -11.37 1.76
C ALA A 68 1.65 -12.59 2.57
N ILE A 69 0.51 -12.48 3.27
CA ILE A 69 -0.07 -13.58 4.07
C ILE A 69 -0.49 -14.75 3.18
N ARG A 70 -0.94 -14.48 1.94
CA ARG A 70 -1.28 -15.50 0.94
C ARG A 70 -0.07 -16.12 0.25
N MET A 71 1.15 -15.72 0.59
CA MET A 71 2.39 -16.12 -0.09
C MET A 71 2.33 -15.88 -1.62
N ALA A 72 1.67 -14.80 -2.05
CA ALA A 72 1.63 -14.41 -3.46
C ALA A 72 3.02 -13.90 -3.89
N PRO A 73 3.49 -14.18 -5.12
CA PRO A 73 4.83 -13.81 -5.59
C PRO A 73 5.03 -12.29 -5.68
N LEU A 74 6.30 -11.84 -5.54
CA LEU A 74 6.68 -10.42 -5.56
C LEU A 74 6.35 -9.71 -6.89
N SER A 75 6.14 -10.47 -7.97
CA SER A 75 5.69 -9.93 -9.27
C SER A 75 4.30 -9.30 -9.20
N GLU A 76 3.48 -9.70 -8.23
CA GLU A 76 2.10 -9.22 -8.03
C GLU A 76 2.04 -7.98 -7.12
N CYS A 77 3.10 -7.15 -7.12
CA CYS A 77 3.08 -5.84 -6.46
C CYS A 77 2.12 -4.83 -7.12
N SER A 78 1.51 -5.20 -8.26
CA SER A 78 0.52 -4.41 -8.97
C SER A 78 -0.74 -4.18 -8.12
N LEU A 79 -1.22 -2.94 -8.24
CA LEU A 79 -2.47 -2.39 -7.71
C LEU A 79 -3.69 -2.75 -8.56
N ASP A 80 -3.61 -3.82 -9.35
CA ASP A 80 -4.76 -4.33 -10.08
C ASP A 80 -5.70 -5.00 -9.08
N GLU A 81 -6.88 -4.38 -8.93
CA GLU A 81 -8.04 -4.85 -8.17
C GLU A 81 -8.58 -6.18 -8.70
#